data_AF-F4KPD6-F1
#
_entry.id   AF-F4KPD6-F1
#
_cell.length_a   1.000
_cell.length_b   1.000
_cell.length_c   1.000
_cell.angle_alpha   90.00
_cell.angle_beta   90.00
_cell.angle_gamma   90.00
#
_symmetry.space_group_name_H-M   'P 1'
#
loop_
_entity.id
_entity.type
_entity.pdbx_description
1 polymer ?
#
loop_
_entity_poly.entity_id
_entity_poly.type
_entity_poly.pdbx_seq_one_letter_code
_entity_poly.pdbx_strand_id
1 'polypeptide(L)'
;MIDNIIVKLLLSPLSLLYGIGITLRNAFYNNGIIRSVKFNLPVISVGNLSMGGAGKTPHIEYLLMLLHDYLEVATLSRGYKRNTAGYMDVLPEHSAAEVGDEPLQFRRKFPDVTVSVCENRAYGIPQMVGRHPEIQAILLDDAFQHRAVVPGLNIMLTEYDRPFFRDFLLPAGRLREWRGAYRRADVLIVSKCPPDLSLEQKQAMIEKLAPLAHQQVFFTHYLYEDPYYLLNPGYKKVLDKDTDVLLLSAIAGTDYLLSNLAPRVATVTSQEYADHHNFTSTDLFDIRGQFLRLDSPNKIILTTEKDAMRLEAHREYIQAENLPIFVLPISVAFLFNEGPQFDQLIQNYLLNFKV
;
A
#
# COMPACT_ATOMS: atom_id res chain seq x y z
N MET A 1 7.38 -17.65 -2.57
CA MET A 1 7.44 -17.06 -3.93
C MET A 1 8.29 -17.99 -4.79
N ILE A 2 8.04 -18.11 -6.09
CA ILE A 2 8.75 -19.11 -6.92
C ILE A 2 10.16 -18.60 -7.24
N ASP A 3 11.12 -18.83 -6.35
CA ASP A 3 12.53 -18.48 -6.60
C ASP A 3 13.27 -19.55 -7.40
N ASN A 4 12.64 -20.69 -7.63
CA ASN A 4 13.20 -21.76 -8.44
C ASN A 4 13.15 -21.40 -9.93
N ILE A 5 14.34 -21.24 -10.52
CA ILE A 5 14.55 -20.92 -11.95
C ILE A 5 13.81 -21.91 -12.85
N ILE A 6 13.78 -23.20 -12.50
CA ILE A 6 13.11 -24.25 -13.28
C ILE A 6 11.62 -23.97 -13.36
N VAL A 7 11.00 -23.61 -12.24
CA VAL A 7 9.56 -23.32 -12.20
C VAL A 7 9.25 -22.02 -12.95
N LYS A 8 10.12 -20.99 -12.85
CA LYS A 8 9.97 -19.77 -13.67
C LYS A 8 10.02 -20.09 -15.17
N LEU A 9 10.93 -20.97 -15.58
CA LEU A 9 11.06 -21.39 -16.97
C LEU A 9 9.81 -22.14 -17.45
N LEU A 10 9.29 -23.07 -16.64
CA LEU A 10 8.07 -23.81 -16.94
C LEU A 10 6.83 -22.91 -17.03
N LEU A 11 6.77 -21.84 -16.22
CA LEU A 11 5.66 -20.88 -16.23
C LEU A 11 5.81 -19.79 -17.31
N SER A 12 6.99 -19.64 -17.93
CA SER A 12 7.25 -18.60 -18.93
C SER A 12 6.31 -18.63 -20.15
N PRO A 13 5.86 -19.79 -20.68
CA PRO A 13 4.89 -19.80 -21.78
C PRO A 13 3.53 -19.23 -21.36
N LEU A 14 3.09 -19.50 -20.12
CA LEU A 14 1.87 -18.92 -19.56
C LEU A 14 2.01 -17.40 -19.38
N SER A 15 3.21 -16.94 -18.97
CA SER A 15 3.49 -15.50 -18.89
C SER A 15 3.45 -14.81 -20.24
N LEU A 16 3.87 -15.49 -21.31
CA LEU A 16 3.77 -14.95 -22.66
C LEU A 16 2.30 -14.82 -23.10
N LEU A 17 1.47 -15.84 -22.86
CA LEU A 17 0.03 -15.78 -23.15
C LEU A 17 -0.66 -14.66 -22.37
N TYR A 18 -0.35 -14.53 -21.07
CA TYR A 18 -0.82 -13.41 -20.24
C TYR A 18 -0.37 -12.07 -20.83
N GLY A 19 0.90 -11.98 -21.21
CA GLY A 19 1.49 -10.80 -21.83
C GLY A 19 0.84 -10.40 -23.15
N ILE A 20 0.44 -11.34 -23.99
CA ILE A 20 -0.31 -11.07 -25.23
C ILE A 20 -1.64 -10.41 -24.91
N GLY A 21 -2.40 -10.95 -23.95
CA GLY A 21 -3.67 -10.35 -23.50
C GLY A 21 -3.49 -8.93 -22.98
N ILE A 22 -2.45 -8.69 -22.17
CA ILE A 22 -2.10 -7.34 -21.69
C ILE A 22 -1.72 -6.40 -22.84
N THR A 23 -0.93 -6.87 -23.81
CA THR A 23 -0.54 -6.07 -24.98
C THR A 23 -1.76 -5.68 -25.82
N LEU A 24 -2.66 -6.62 -26.10
CA LEU A 24 -3.90 -6.36 -26.84
C LEU A 24 -4.79 -5.34 -26.11
N ARG A 25 -5.02 -5.54 -24.81
CA ARG A 25 -5.75 -4.57 -23.97
C ARG A 25 -5.11 -3.19 -24.04
N ASN A 26 -3.78 -3.12 -23.91
CA ASN A 26 -3.06 -1.85 -23.95
C ASN A 26 -3.10 -1.19 -25.33
N ALA A 27 -3.09 -1.95 -26.42
CA ALA A 27 -3.29 -1.44 -27.77
C ALA A 27 -4.69 -0.86 -27.95
N PHE A 28 -5.73 -1.50 -27.41
CA PHE A 28 -7.09 -0.94 -27.47
C PHE A 28 -7.25 0.40 -26.74
N TYR A 29 -6.61 0.57 -25.59
CA TYR A 29 -6.57 1.88 -24.92
C TYR A 29 -5.71 2.89 -25.68
N ASN A 30 -4.54 2.50 -26.19
CA ASN A 30 -3.65 3.41 -26.93
C ASN A 30 -4.30 3.93 -28.22
N ASN A 31 -5.05 3.08 -28.91
CA ASN A 31 -5.74 3.42 -30.15
C ASN A 31 -7.12 4.04 -29.92
N GLY A 32 -7.52 4.31 -28.67
CA GLY A 32 -8.81 4.91 -28.33
C GLY A 32 -10.04 4.03 -28.57
N ILE A 33 -9.85 2.73 -28.84
CA ILE A 33 -10.95 1.76 -29.03
C ILE A 33 -11.71 1.58 -27.70
N ILE A 34 -10.98 1.46 -26.59
CA ILE A 34 -11.56 1.54 -25.25
C ILE A 34 -11.38 2.97 -24.76
N ARG A 35 -12.49 3.61 -24.36
CA ARG A 35 -12.47 5.00 -23.89
C ARG A 35 -11.85 5.10 -22.51
N SER A 36 -10.98 6.09 -22.36
CA SER A 36 -10.48 6.55 -21.06
C SER A 36 -11.14 7.89 -20.74
N VAL A 37 -11.51 8.08 -19.47
CA VAL A 37 -12.17 9.29 -18.99
C VAL A 37 -11.16 10.18 -18.28
N LYS A 38 -11.17 11.47 -18.65
CA LYS A 38 -10.54 12.55 -17.89
C LYS A 38 -11.63 13.25 -17.08
N PHE A 39 -11.27 13.73 -15.90
CA PHE A 39 -12.19 14.42 -15.00
C PHE A 39 -11.81 15.89 -14.89
N ASN A 40 -12.81 16.73 -14.59
CA ASN A 40 -12.65 18.18 -14.44
C ASN A 40 -12.16 18.57 -13.04
N LEU A 41 -11.46 17.66 -12.36
CA LEU A 41 -10.82 17.89 -11.08
C LEU A 41 -9.48 17.12 -11.06
N PRO A 42 -8.49 17.56 -10.27
CA PRO A 42 -7.23 16.87 -10.10
C PRO A 42 -7.41 15.42 -9.63
N VAL A 43 -6.88 14.48 -10.40
CA VAL A 43 -6.80 13.05 -10.03
C VAL A 43 -5.34 12.63 -9.98
N ILE A 44 -4.87 12.21 -8.80
CA ILE A 44 -3.52 11.66 -8.59
C ILE A 44 -3.65 10.15 -8.41
N SER A 45 -2.96 9.38 -9.24
CA SER A 45 -2.92 7.93 -9.14
C SER A 45 -1.63 7.48 -8.47
N VAL A 46 -1.73 6.61 -7.46
CA VAL A 46 -0.58 5.89 -6.88
C VAL A 46 -0.74 4.40 -7.16
N GLY A 47 0.26 3.79 -7.78
CA GLY A 47 0.23 2.35 -8.02
C GLY A 47 1.61 1.78 -8.31
N ASN A 48 1.66 0.50 -8.67
CA ASN A 48 2.90 -0.20 -8.98
C ASN A 48 2.68 -1.22 -10.10
N LEU A 49 3.76 -1.70 -10.73
CA LEU A 49 3.65 -2.72 -11.79
C LEU A 49 3.51 -4.14 -11.26
N SER A 50 3.95 -4.42 -10.03
CA SER A 50 3.98 -5.78 -9.47
C SER A 50 2.77 -6.12 -8.60
N MET A 51 2.46 -7.40 -8.44
CA MET A 51 1.63 -7.90 -7.35
C MET A 51 2.45 -7.92 -6.05
N GLY A 52 1.81 -7.55 -4.93
CA GLY A 52 2.43 -7.43 -3.61
C GLY A 52 2.60 -5.98 -3.15
N GLY A 53 3.06 -5.83 -1.89
CA GLY A 53 3.10 -4.54 -1.20
C GLY A 53 4.30 -3.68 -1.60
N ALA A 54 4.19 -2.88 -2.66
CA ALA A 54 5.18 -1.84 -3.00
C ALA A 54 5.06 -0.56 -2.15
N GLY A 55 4.36 -0.63 -1.02
CA GLY A 55 4.19 0.51 -0.12
C GLY A 55 3.15 1.55 -0.54
N LYS A 56 2.14 1.20 -1.35
CA LYS A 56 1.10 2.14 -1.79
C LYS A 56 0.38 2.82 -0.64
N THR A 57 -0.07 2.03 0.36
CA THR A 57 -0.85 2.52 1.51
C THR A 57 -0.09 3.64 2.25
N PRO A 58 1.17 3.47 2.70
CA PRO A 58 1.92 4.57 3.30
C PRO A 58 2.13 5.81 2.42
N HIS A 59 2.24 5.64 1.09
CA HIS A 59 2.41 6.79 0.19
C HIS A 59 1.10 7.53 -0.07
N ILE A 60 -0.05 6.83 -0.06
CA ILE A 60 -1.36 7.47 -0.05
C ILE A 60 -1.56 8.23 1.26
N GLU A 61 -1.20 7.65 2.41
CA GLU A 61 -1.28 8.33 3.71
C GLU A 61 -0.39 9.58 3.75
N TYR A 62 0.82 9.53 3.18
CA TYR A 62 1.68 10.70 3.05
C TYR A 62 0.98 11.83 2.25
N LEU A 63 0.36 11.49 1.11
CA LEU A 63 -0.36 12.46 0.30
C LEU A 63 -1.61 13.01 1.02
N LEU A 64 -2.31 12.18 1.80
CA LEU A 64 -3.41 12.64 2.64
C LEU A 64 -2.93 13.63 3.69
N MET A 65 -1.88 13.28 4.45
CA MET A 65 -1.28 14.17 5.44
C MET A 65 -0.85 15.50 4.83
N LEU A 66 -0.23 15.47 3.64
CA LEU A 66 0.22 16.67 2.93
C LEU A 66 -0.94 17.60 2.52
N LEU A 67 -2.12 17.04 2.19
CA LEU A 67 -3.17 17.77 1.47
C LEU A 67 -4.43 18.05 2.29
N HIS A 68 -4.80 17.18 3.23
CA HIS A 68 -6.11 17.22 3.90
C HIS A 68 -6.38 18.49 4.72
N ASP A 69 -5.34 19.15 5.22
CA ASP A 69 -5.47 20.42 5.95
C ASP A 69 -5.74 21.63 5.03
N TYR A 70 -5.52 21.49 3.72
CA TYR A 70 -5.54 22.59 2.75
C TYR A 70 -6.61 22.42 1.66
N LEU A 71 -7.05 21.20 1.42
CA LEU A 71 -7.97 20.85 0.33
C LEU A 71 -8.90 19.72 0.79
N GLU A 72 -10.14 19.76 0.29
CA GLU A 72 -11.09 18.65 0.39
C GLU A 72 -10.63 17.51 -0.51
N VAL A 73 -9.69 16.71 -0.02
CA VAL A 73 -9.13 15.55 -0.70
C VAL A 73 -9.97 14.31 -0.39
N ALA A 74 -10.17 13.46 -1.40
CA ALA A 74 -10.83 12.18 -1.22
C ALA A 74 -9.97 11.02 -1.75
N THR A 75 -10.23 9.81 -1.26
CA THR A 75 -9.60 8.59 -1.79
C THR A 75 -10.63 7.67 -2.44
N LEU A 76 -10.26 7.10 -3.59
CA LEU A 76 -11.03 6.05 -4.24
C LEU A 76 -10.17 4.81 -4.45
N SER A 77 -10.46 3.77 -3.66
CA SER A 77 -9.81 2.47 -3.81
C SER A 77 -10.72 1.48 -4.55
N ARG A 78 -10.14 0.32 -4.92
CA ARG A 78 -10.92 -0.82 -5.42
C ARG A 78 -11.76 -1.45 -4.32
N GLY A 79 -11.26 -1.43 -3.08
CA GLY A 79 -11.71 -2.31 -2.00
C GLY A 79 -11.37 -3.79 -2.30
N TYR A 80 -10.08 -4.11 -2.35
CA TYR A 80 -9.64 -5.46 -2.72
C TYR A 80 -10.18 -6.53 -1.75
N LYS A 81 -10.63 -7.67 -2.28
CA LYS A 81 -11.22 -8.81 -1.53
C LYS A 81 -12.47 -8.49 -0.69
N ARG A 82 -13.07 -7.32 -0.83
CA ARG A 82 -14.33 -7.03 -0.15
C ARG A 82 -15.49 -7.90 -0.68
N ASN A 83 -16.52 -8.09 0.13
CA ASN A 83 -17.73 -8.83 -0.19
C ASN A 83 -18.88 -7.95 -0.75
N THR A 84 -18.74 -6.62 -0.70
CA THR A 84 -19.66 -5.66 -1.31
C THR A 84 -19.26 -5.36 -2.76
N ALA A 85 -20.16 -4.73 -3.53
CA ALA A 85 -19.93 -4.38 -4.92
C ALA A 85 -20.48 -2.99 -5.23
N GLY A 86 -19.92 -2.34 -6.26
CA GLY A 86 -20.37 -1.02 -6.69
C GLY A 86 -19.81 0.11 -5.83
N TYR A 87 -20.34 1.31 -6.00
CA TYR A 87 -19.85 2.47 -5.25
C TYR A 87 -20.37 2.46 -3.81
N MET A 88 -19.47 2.65 -2.84
CA MET A 88 -19.82 2.76 -1.41
C MET A 88 -18.85 3.70 -0.70
N ASP A 89 -19.39 4.57 0.16
CA ASP A 89 -18.60 5.38 1.09
C ASP A 89 -18.18 4.51 2.28
N VAL A 90 -16.94 4.68 2.72
CA VAL A 90 -16.38 3.91 3.83
C VAL A 90 -16.68 4.64 5.14
N LEU A 91 -17.25 3.91 6.10
CA LEU A 91 -17.53 4.38 7.45
C LEU A 91 -16.59 3.67 8.44
N PRO A 92 -16.28 4.28 9.61
CA PRO A 92 -15.38 3.69 10.60
C PRO A 92 -15.84 2.33 11.14
N GLU A 93 -17.16 2.16 11.22
CA GLU A 93 -17.88 0.97 11.67
C GLU A 93 -17.91 -0.18 10.65
N HIS A 94 -17.55 0.06 9.39
CA HIS A 94 -17.41 -1.02 8.43
C HIS A 94 -16.25 -1.95 8.81
N SER A 95 -16.36 -3.20 8.37
CA SER A 95 -15.31 -4.21 8.49
C SER A 95 -14.39 -4.23 7.26
N ALA A 96 -13.18 -4.76 7.42
CA ALA A 96 -12.27 -4.99 6.30
C ALA A 96 -12.88 -5.93 5.24
N ALA A 97 -13.81 -6.81 5.63
CA ALA A 97 -14.54 -7.65 4.70
C ALA A 97 -15.52 -6.87 3.81
N GLU A 98 -16.07 -5.76 4.30
CA GLU A 98 -17.05 -4.95 3.57
C GLU A 98 -16.41 -3.94 2.61
N VAL A 99 -15.27 -3.37 2.99
CA VAL A 99 -14.64 -2.26 2.23
C VAL A 99 -13.19 -2.52 1.84
N GLY A 100 -12.55 -3.56 2.35
CA GLY A 100 -11.11 -3.79 2.23
C GLY A 100 -10.33 -3.25 3.43
N ASP A 101 -9.13 -3.74 3.63
CA ASP A 101 -8.23 -3.34 4.72
C ASP A 101 -7.65 -1.93 4.51
N GLU A 102 -7.13 -1.61 3.32
CA GLU A 102 -6.56 -0.27 3.07
C GLU A 102 -7.59 0.88 3.18
N PRO A 103 -8.81 0.79 2.59
CA PRO A 103 -9.78 1.87 2.69
C PRO A 103 -10.28 2.07 4.13
N LEU A 104 -10.45 0.98 4.89
CA LEU A 104 -10.83 1.09 6.30
C LEU A 104 -9.73 1.77 7.12
N GLN A 105 -8.47 1.45 6.83
CA GLN A 105 -7.31 2.11 7.46
C GLN A 105 -7.31 3.62 7.19
N PHE A 106 -7.47 4.04 5.93
CA PHE A 106 -7.57 5.47 5.59
C PHE A 106 -8.71 6.15 6.35
N ARG A 107 -9.90 5.55 6.34
CA ARG A 107 -11.09 6.13 6.99
C ARG A 107 -10.92 6.34 8.49
N ARG A 108 -10.19 5.43 9.16
CA ARG A 108 -9.94 5.49 10.61
C ARG A 108 -8.85 6.47 10.98
N LYS A 109 -7.79 6.60 10.16
CA LYS A 109 -6.72 7.57 10.39
C LYS A 109 -7.12 9.01 10.04
N PHE A 110 -7.91 9.18 8.99
CA PHE A 110 -8.33 10.48 8.47
C PHE A 110 -9.86 10.57 8.54
N PRO A 111 -10.42 10.87 9.72
CA PRO A 111 -11.86 10.78 9.94
C PRO A 111 -12.67 11.79 9.11
N ASP A 112 -12.04 12.89 8.70
CA ASP A 112 -12.64 13.98 7.94
C ASP A 112 -12.42 13.86 6.42
N VAL A 113 -11.62 12.88 5.98
CA VAL A 113 -11.37 12.63 4.56
C VAL A 113 -12.44 11.69 4.00
N THR A 114 -13.02 12.05 2.86
CA THR A 114 -13.93 11.16 2.13
C THR A 114 -13.15 9.97 1.57
N VAL A 115 -13.52 8.76 2.02
CA VAL A 115 -12.94 7.51 1.55
C VAL A 115 -14.05 6.67 0.94
N SER A 116 -13.88 6.23 -0.31
CA SER A 116 -14.86 5.39 -0.99
C SER A 116 -14.20 4.24 -1.74
N VAL A 117 -15.02 3.25 -2.07
CA VAL A 117 -14.60 2.04 -2.76
C VAL A 117 -15.46 1.78 -3.98
N CYS A 118 -14.82 1.48 -5.10
CA CYS A 118 -15.49 1.11 -6.34
C CYS A 118 -14.54 0.35 -7.27
N GLU A 119 -14.99 -0.77 -7.85
CA GLU A 119 -14.17 -1.55 -8.77
C GLU A 119 -13.82 -0.73 -10.02
N ASN A 120 -14.82 -0.01 -10.55
CA ASN A 120 -14.71 0.83 -11.73
C ASN A 120 -14.54 2.30 -11.31
N ARG A 121 -13.30 2.80 -11.35
CA ARG A 121 -13.00 4.19 -10.96
C ARG A 121 -13.63 5.21 -11.91
N ALA A 122 -13.81 4.86 -13.18
CA ALA A 122 -14.45 5.76 -14.14
C ALA A 122 -15.94 5.98 -13.82
N TYR A 123 -16.58 5.00 -13.18
CA TYR A 123 -17.92 5.13 -12.61
C TYR A 123 -17.91 5.71 -11.19
N GLY A 124 -16.94 5.32 -10.36
CA GLY A 124 -16.87 5.72 -8.96
C GLY A 124 -16.58 7.21 -8.75
N ILE A 125 -15.73 7.82 -9.57
CA ILE A 125 -15.41 9.26 -9.45
C ILE A 125 -16.66 10.15 -9.63
N PRO A 126 -17.49 9.99 -10.68
CA PRO A 126 -18.75 10.74 -10.79
C PRO A 126 -19.71 10.54 -9.62
N GLN A 127 -19.81 9.32 -9.09
CA GLN A 127 -20.67 9.03 -7.93
C GLN A 127 -20.17 9.75 -6.68
N MET A 128 -18.85 9.76 -6.48
CA MET A 128 -18.19 10.44 -5.38
C MET A 128 -18.43 11.93 -5.41
N VAL A 129 -18.10 12.58 -6.53
CA VAL A 129 -18.28 14.03 -6.70
C VAL A 129 -19.77 14.42 -6.66
N GLY A 130 -20.66 13.54 -7.13
CA GLY A 130 -22.10 13.77 -7.04
C GLY A 130 -22.66 13.74 -5.62
N ARG A 131 -22.04 13.00 -4.69
CA ARG A 131 -22.44 12.93 -3.27
C ARG A 131 -21.71 13.94 -2.40
N HIS A 132 -20.48 14.25 -2.77
CA HIS A 132 -19.53 15.09 -2.04
C HIS A 132 -19.00 16.16 -3.01
N PRO A 133 -19.84 17.17 -3.35
CA PRO A 133 -19.49 18.20 -4.34
C PRO A 133 -18.35 19.13 -3.89
N GLU A 134 -18.02 19.13 -2.60
CA GLU A 134 -16.90 19.87 -2.01
C GLU A 134 -15.53 19.30 -2.39
N ILE A 135 -15.44 18.04 -2.86
CA ILE A 135 -14.16 17.40 -3.21
C ILE A 135 -13.41 18.20 -4.27
N GLN A 136 -12.17 18.56 -3.94
CA GLN A 136 -11.27 19.33 -4.79
C GLN A 136 -10.18 18.48 -5.45
N ALA A 137 -9.84 17.32 -4.88
CA ALA A 137 -8.86 16.40 -5.46
C ALA A 137 -9.13 14.95 -5.08
N ILE A 138 -8.81 14.01 -5.98
CA ILE A 138 -8.99 12.58 -5.72
C ILE A 138 -7.64 11.85 -5.82
N LEU A 139 -7.34 11.07 -4.79
CA LEU A 139 -6.24 10.11 -4.75
C LEU A 139 -6.77 8.71 -5.12
N LEU A 140 -6.23 8.11 -6.17
CA LEU A 140 -6.57 6.75 -6.56
C LEU A 140 -5.55 5.76 -6.02
N ASP A 141 -6.04 4.84 -5.18
CA ASP A 141 -5.25 3.72 -4.69
C ASP A 141 -5.27 2.55 -5.69
N ASP A 142 -4.07 2.08 -6.02
CA ASP A 142 -3.76 0.99 -6.94
C ASP A 142 -4.38 1.12 -8.33
N ALA A 143 -4.30 2.32 -8.92
CA ALA A 143 -4.94 2.64 -10.20
C ALA A 143 -4.00 2.67 -11.41
N PHE A 144 -2.71 2.30 -11.28
CA PHE A 144 -1.75 2.36 -12.39
C PHE A 144 -2.15 1.50 -13.61
N GLN A 145 -2.83 0.37 -13.37
CA GLN A 145 -3.40 -0.52 -14.39
C GLN A 145 -4.79 -0.07 -14.86
N HIS A 146 -5.46 0.83 -14.13
CA HIS A 146 -6.84 1.24 -14.35
C HIS A 146 -6.94 2.31 -15.45
N ARG A 147 -6.63 1.90 -16.67
CA ARG A 147 -6.57 2.78 -17.86
C ARG A 147 -7.90 3.40 -18.29
N ALA A 148 -9.03 3.00 -17.72
CA ALA A 148 -10.31 3.66 -17.96
C ALA A 148 -10.38 5.06 -17.33
N VAL A 149 -9.46 5.39 -16.42
CA VAL A 149 -9.26 6.76 -15.92
C VAL A 149 -7.90 7.24 -16.37
N VAL A 150 -7.83 8.47 -16.89
CA VAL A 150 -6.57 9.16 -17.14
C VAL A 150 -6.31 10.08 -15.95
N PRO A 151 -5.40 9.72 -15.02
CA PRO A 151 -5.00 10.63 -13.95
C PRO A 151 -4.26 11.83 -14.56
N GLY A 152 -4.33 12.99 -13.89
CA GLY A 152 -3.53 14.15 -14.28
C GLY A 152 -2.10 14.06 -13.75
N LEU A 153 -1.87 13.30 -12.67
CA LEU A 153 -0.54 12.93 -12.18
C LEU A 153 -0.51 11.45 -11.80
N ASN A 154 0.46 10.71 -12.35
CA ASN A 154 0.57 9.27 -12.15
C ASN A 154 1.90 8.90 -11.47
N ILE A 155 1.82 8.45 -10.23
CA ILE A 155 2.94 8.07 -9.38
C ILE A 155 3.08 6.55 -9.40
N MET A 156 4.25 6.06 -9.81
CA MET A 156 4.57 4.64 -9.83
C MET A 156 5.60 4.29 -8.76
N LEU A 157 5.22 3.38 -7.87
CA LEU A 157 6.11 2.81 -6.88
C LEU A 157 6.83 1.57 -7.43
N THR A 158 8.09 1.41 -7.05
CA THR A 158 8.88 0.20 -7.23
C THR A 158 9.65 -0.09 -5.95
N GLU A 159 9.79 -1.36 -5.56
CA GLU A 159 10.57 -1.72 -4.37
C GLU A 159 12.08 -1.65 -4.71
N TYR A 160 12.90 -1.19 -3.76
CA TYR A 160 14.35 -1.11 -3.92
C TYR A 160 14.99 -2.48 -4.22
N ASP A 161 14.67 -3.50 -3.41
CA ASP A 161 15.26 -4.84 -3.56
C ASP A 161 14.62 -5.68 -4.66
N ARG A 162 13.37 -5.36 -5.03
CA ARG A 162 12.59 -6.10 -6.03
C ARG A 162 12.08 -5.16 -7.12
N PRO A 163 12.96 -4.48 -7.86
CA PRO A 163 12.54 -3.45 -8.79
C PRO A 163 11.88 -4.06 -10.03
N PHE A 164 10.91 -3.34 -10.60
CA PHE A 164 10.10 -3.85 -11.72
C PHE A 164 10.96 -4.31 -12.92
N PHE A 165 12.11 -3.66 -13.17
CA PHE A 165 12.97 -3.99 -14.30
C PHE A 165 13.71 -5.33 -14.17
N ARG A 166 13.73 -5.94 -12.97
CA ARG A 166 14.30 -7.27 -12.71
C ARG A 166 13.26 -8.39 -12.72
N ASP A 167 11.97 -8.05 -12.68
CA ASP A 167 10.89 -9.00 -12.48
C ASP A 167 10.24 -9.43 -13.81
N PHE A 168 9.47 -10.52 -13.79
CA PHE A 168 8.80 -11.09 -14.96
C PHE A 168 7.29 -10.95 -14.86
N LEU A 169 6.60 -11.07 -15.99
CA LEU A 169 5.14 -11.14 -16.02
C LEU A 169 4.62 -12.34 -15.24
N LEU A 170 3.45 -12.17 -14.62
CA LEU A 170 2.66 -13.26 -14.08
C LEU A 170 2.41 -14.34 -15.14
N PRO A 171 2.40 -15.64 -14.77
CA PRO A 171 2.67 -16.18 -13.44
C PRO A 171 4.16 -16.44 -13.12
N ALA A 172 5.09 -16.30 -14.07
CA ALA A 172 6.53 -16.55 -13.85
C ALA A 172 7.23 -15.51 -12.95
N GLY A 173 6.67 -14.31 -12.81
CA GLY A 173 7.10 -13.28 -11.87
C GLY A 173 5.90 -12.54 -11.28
N ARG A 174 6.10 -11.33 -10.73
CA ARG A 174 5.02 -10.58 -10.07
C ARG A 174 4.42 -9.48 -10.94
N LEU A 175 4.98 -9.18 -12.10
CA LEU A 175 4.51 -8.05 -12.90
C LEU A 175 3.10 -8.31 -13.47
N ARG A 176 2.21 -7.34 -13.25
CA ARG A 176 0.85 -7.26 -13.80
C ARG A 176 0.84 -6.71 -15.24
N GLU A 177 1.88 -5.98 -15.60
CA GLU A 177 2.07 -5.46 -16.95
C GLU A 177 3.53 -5.53 -17.37
N TRP A 178 3.79 -5.45 -18.67
CA TRP A 178 5.15 -5.37 -19.19
C TRP A 178 5.92 -4.23 -18.55
N ARG A 179 7.23 -4.43 -18.35
CA ARG A 179 8.14 -3.43 -17.75
C ARG A 179 7.98 -2.05 -18.37
N GLY A 180 7.81 -1.99 -19.70
CA GLY A 180 7.62 -0.75 -20.46
C GLY A 180 6.39 0.09 -20.09
N ALA A 181 5.46 -0.44 -19.29
CA ALA A 181 4.32 0.30 -18.75
C ALA A 181 4.73 1.45 -17.81
N TYR A 182 5.95 1.42 -17.24
CA TYR A 182 6.47 2.52 -16.39
C TYR A 182 6.48 3.87 -17.10
N ARG A 183 6.53 3.89 -18.44
CA ARG A 183 6.51 5.13 -19.25
C ARG A 183 5.25 5.96 -19.08
N ARG A 184 4.18 5.40 -18.50
CA ARG A 184 2.94 6.13 -18.17
C ARG A 184 3.01 6.88 -16.85
N ALA A 185 4.07 6.70 -16.07
CA ALA A 185 4.27 7.44 -14.83
C ALA A 185 4.84 8.82 -15.14
N ASP A 186 4.48 9.79 -14.32
CA ASP A 186 5.11 11.12 -14.26
C ASP A 186 6.16 11.16 -13.14
N VAL A 187 5.92 10.37 -12.07
CA VAL A 187 6.83 10.25 -10.94
C VAL A 187 7.11 8.78 -10.68
N LEU A 188 8.39 8.45 -10.50
CA LEU A 188 8.87 7.15 -10.04
C LEU A 188 9.33 7.28 -8.59
N ILE A 189 8.84 6.41 -7.72
CA ILE A 189 9.32 6.34 -6.34
C ILE A 189 9.91 4.95 -6.10
N VAL A 190 11.19 4.93 -5.75
CA VAL A 190 11.86 3.74 -5.24
C VAL A 190 11.57 3.67 -3.74
N SER A 191 10.69 2.75 -3.38
CA SER A 191 10.20 2.54 -2.02
C SER A 191 11.03 1.49 -1.28
N LYS A 192 10.89 1.50 0.06
CA LYS A 192 11.57 0.54 0.97
C LYS A 192 13.09 0.56 0.81
N CYS A 193 13.64 1.74 0.55
CA CYS A 193 15.08 1.92 0.55
C CYS A 193 15.66 1.70 1.96
N PRO A 194 16.91 1.22 2.06
CA PRO A 194 17.69 1.36 3.29
C PRO A 194 17.77 2.84 3.71
N PRO A 195 17.68 3.17 5.01
CA PRO A 195 17.75 4.55 5.49
C PRO A 195 19.12 5.19 5.23
N ASP A 196 20.17 4.38 5.06
CA ASP A 196 21.57 4.74 4.82
C ASP A 196 21.99 4.61 3.34
N LEU A 197 21.02 4.56 2.41
CA LEU A 197 21.29 4.45 0.98
C LEU A 197 22.26 5.55 0.48
N SER A 198 23.37 5.15 -0.13
CA SER A 198 24.38 6.11 -0.62
C SER A 198 23.96 6.80 -1.91
N LEU A 199 24.55 7.96 -2.21
CA LEU A 199 24.35 8.67 -3.48
C LEU A 199 24.79 7.83 -4.69
N GLU A 200 25.82 7.00 -4.54
CA GLU A 200 26.29 6.08 -5.59
C GLU A 200 25.23 5.00 -5.88
N GLN A 201 24.63 4.42 -4.83
CA GLN A 201 23.56 3.43 -4.99
C GLN A 201 22.29 4.07 -5.59
N LYS A 202 21.96 5.30 -5.17
CA LYS A 202 20.88 6.10 -5.78
C LYS A 202 21.11 6.27 -7.28
N GLN A 203 22.29 6.73 -7.67
CA GLN A 203 22.63 6.96 -9.08
C GLN A 203 22.59 5.67 -9.90
N ALA A 204 23.17 4.58 -9.37
CA ALA A 204 23.13 3.27 -10.02
C ALA A 204 21.71 2.72 -10.17
N MET A 205 20.79 3.04 -9.26
CA MET A 205 19.37 2.70 -9.38
C MET A 205 18.70 3.54 -10.47
N ILE A 206 18.93 4.86 -10.51
CA ILE A 206 18.39 5.76 -11.55
C ILE A 206 18.82 5.32 -12.95
N GLU A 207 20.09 4.96 -13.13
CA GLU A 207 20.61 4.47 -14.41
C GLU A 207 19.88 3.21 -14.89
N LYS A 208 19.59 2.27 -13.97
CA LYS A 208 18.86 1.03 -14.28
C LYS A 208 17.38 1.27 -14.52
N LEU A 209 16.78 2.23 -13.82
CA LEU A 209 15.38 2.64 -14.04
C LEU A 209 15.20 3.25 -15.42
N ALA A 210 16.21 3.98 -15.91
CA ALA A 210 16.20 4.70 -17.18
C ALA A 210 14.93 5.57 -17.32
N PRO A 211 14.73 6.56 -16.42
CA PRO A 211 13.58 7.45 -16.46
C PRO A 211 13.55 8.24 -17.77
N LEU A 212 12.34 8.55 -18.24
CA LEU A 212 12.14 9.47 -19.36
C LEU A 212 12.42 10.91 -18.92
N ALA A 213 12.68 11.81 -19.87
CA ALA A 213 13.07 13.19 -19.57
C ALA A 213 12.06 13.96 -18.70
N HIS A 214 10.77 13.62 -18.77
CA HIS A 214 9.72 14.23 -17.95
C HIS A 214 9.54 13.56 -16.58
N GLN A 215 10.13 12.38 -16.36
CA GLN A 215 9.93 11.60 -15.15
C GLN A 215 10.86 12.06 -14.03
N GLN A 216 10.30 12.33 -12.87
CA GLN A 216 11.06 12.61 -11.65
C GLN A 216 11.20 11.33 -10.82
N VAL A 217 12.36 11.15 -10.19
CA VAL A 217 12.66 9.94 -9.41
C VAL A 217 12.95 10.32 -7.97
N PHE A 218 12.23 9.70 -7.03
CA PHE A 218 12.41 9.87 -5.60
C PHE A 218 12.70 8.54 -4.92
N PHE A 219 13.27 8.62 -3.72
CA PHE A 219 13.64 7.45 -2.91
C PHE A 219 13.03 7.60 -1.53
N THR A 220 12.31 6.58 -1.06
CA THR A 220 11.65 6.59 0.24
C THR A 220 11.99 5.37 1.07
N HIS A 221 12.06 5.57 2.37
CA HIS A 221 12.18 4.50 3.36
C HIS A 221 11.00 4.55 4.33
N TYR A 222 10.78 3.45 5.05
CA TYR A 222 9.79 3.43 6.12
C TYR A 222 10.35 4.03 7.40
N LEU A 223 9.50 4.78 8.08
CA LEU A 223 9.62 5.12 9.49
C LEU A 223 8.63 4.26 10.27
N TYR A 224 9.09 3.73 11.40
CA TYR A 224 8.28 2.93 12.31
C TYR A 224 8.10 3.69 13.61
N GLU A 225 6.85 3.96 13.98
CA GLU A 225 6.53 4.67 15.22
C GLU A 225 6.50 3.72 16.41
N ASP A 226 6.13 4.26 17.58
CA ASP A 226 5.80 3.44 18.74
C ASP A 226 4.43 2.79 18.53
N PRO A 227 4.32 1.48 18.76
CA PRO A 227 3.09 0.76 18.53
C PRO A 227 1.99 1.15 19.53
N TYR A 228 0.75 1.19 19.05
CA TYR A 228 -0.43 1.49 19.86
C TYR A 228 -1.25 0.24 20.18
N TYR A 229 -1.94 0.23 21.30
CA TYR A 229 -2.81 -0.89 21.66
C TYR A 229 -4.06 -0.91 20.77
N LEU A 230 -4.33 -2.05 20.11
CA LEU A 230 -5.41 -2.20 19.14
C LEU A 230 -6.76 -1.70 19.69
N LEU A 231 -7.09 -2.08 20.92
CA LEU A 231 -8.38 -1.75 21.53
C LEU A 231 -8.44 -0.33 22.11
N ASN A 232 -7.29 0.32 22.31
CA ASN A 232 -7.18 1.71 22.77
C ASN A 232 -5.98 2.40 22.08
N PRO A 233 -6.18 2.98 20.88
CA PRO A 233 -5.10 3.62 20.11
C PRO A 233 -4.38 4.77 20.83
N GLY A 234 -4.98 5.35 21.88
CA GLY A 234 -4.32 6.37 22.71
C GLY A 234 -3.21 5.81 23.61
N TYR A 235 -3.17 4.49 23.83
CA TYR A 235 -2.14 3.84 24.62
C TYR A 235 -1.01 3.35 23.71
N LYS A 236 0.15 4.03 23.75
CA LYS A 236 1.37 3.65 23.03
C LYS A 236 2.33 2.87 23.94
N LYS A 237 3.02 1.87 23.38
CA LYS A 237 4.09 1.11 24.03
C LYS A 237 5.41 1.44 23.37
N VAL A 238 6.36 1.97 24.14
CA VAL A 238 7.75 2.08 23.68
C VAL A 238 8.35 0.68 23.64
N LEU A 239 8.95 0.33 22.51
CA LEU A 239 9.68 -0.94 22.37
C LEU A 239 11.07 -0.80 23.00
N ASP A 240 11.46 -1.81 23.76
CA ASP A 240 12.72 -1.85 24.51
C ASP A 240 13.36 -3.24 24.47
N LYS A 241 14.63 -3.31 24.86
CA LYS A 241 15.45 -4.54 24.85
C LYS A 241 15.05 -5.60 25.88
N ASP A 242 14.01 -5.33 26.67
CA ASP A 242 13.43 -6.27 27.63
C ASP A 242 12.05 -6.77 27.18
N THR A 243 11.55 -6.29 26.03
CA THR A 243 10.24 -6.67 25.49
C THR A 243 10.38 -7.87 24.56
N ASP A 244 9.61 -8.93 24.81
CA ASP A 244 9.44 -10.06 23.89
C ASP A 244 8.22 -9.85 22.99
N VAL A 245 8.38 -10.14 21.70
CA VAL A 245 7.33 -9.90 20.70
C VAL A 245 6.90 -11.20 20.03
N LEU A 246 5.61 -11.51 20.10
CA LEU A 246 4.95 -12.39 19.13
C LEU A 246 4.50 -11.53 17.94
N LEU A 247 5.19 -11.64 16.80
CA LEU A 247 4.87 -10.89 15.59
C LEU A 247 3.85 -11.64 14.74
N LEU A 248 2.65 -11.07 14.61
CA LEU A 248 1.61 -11.53 13.69
C LEU A 248 1.70 -10.77 12.37
N SER A 249 1.83 -11.49 11.27
CA SER A 249 1.85 -10.87 9.95
C SER A 249 1.07 -11.68 8.91
N ALA A 250 0.21 -11.00 8.16
CA ALA A 250 -0.50 -11.55 7.02
C ALA A 250 -0.36 -10.62 5.80
N ILE A 251 0.88 -10.15 5.59
CA ILE A 251 1.30 -9.23 4.54
C ILE A 251 2.35 -9.85 3.62
N ALA A 252 2.45 -9.33 2.39
CA ALA A 252 3.48 -9.73 1.44
C ALA A 252 4.89 -9.25 1.86
N GLY A 253 5.67 -10.15 2.48
CA GLY A 253 7.09 -9.96 2.80
C GLY A 253 7.32 -9.19 4.10
N THR A 254 8.00 -9.83 5.04
CA THR A 254 8.20 -9.36 6.44
C THR A 254 9.64 -8.94 6.75
N ASP A 255 10.56 -9.11 5.79
CA ASP A 255 12.00 -8.87 5.97
C ASP A 255 12.30 -7.46 6.53
N TYR A 256 11.66 -6.42 6.00
CA TYR A 256 11.84 -5.03 6.45
C TYR A 256 11.32 -4.79 7.87
N LEU A 257 10.21 -5.46 8.22
CA LEU A 257 9.58 -5.35 9.54
C LEU A 257 10.47 -6.02 10.59
N LEU A 258 10.96 -7.22 10.29
CA LEU A 258 11.90 -7.94 11.15
C LEU A 258 13.22 -7.19 11.31
N SER A 259 13.76 -6.63 10.22
CA SER A 259 15.00 -5.84 10.25
C SER A 259 14.87 -4.57 11.10
N ASN A 260 13.67 -3.97 11.17
CA ASN A 260 13.40 -2.85 12.07
C ASN A 260 13.19 -3.29 13.53
N LEU A 261 12.50 -4.41 13.77
CA LEU A 261 12.12 -4.85 15.11
C LEU A 261 13.25 -5.51 15.88
N ALA A 262 14.02 -6.40 15.24
CA ALA A 262 15.13 -7.12 15.88
C ALA A 262 16.10 -6.21 16.68
N PRO A 263 16.52 -5.03 16.19
CA PRO A 263 17.37 -4.13 16.97
C PRO A 263 16.62 -3.38 18.08
N ARG A 264 15.28 -3.37 18.14
CA ARG A 264 14.48 -2.62 19.14
C ARG A 264 14.01 -3.47 20.32
N VAL A 265 13.92 -4.78 20.16
CA VAL A 265 13.31 -5.69 21.16
C VAL A 265 14.28 -6.78 21.64
N ALA A 266 13.87 -7.54 22.67
CA ALA A 266 14.63 -8.67 23.20
C ALA A 266 14.60 -9.85 22.22
N THR A 267 13.40 -10.34 21.91
CA THR A 267 13.18 -11.42 20.95
C THR A 267 11.96 -11.16 20.06
N VAL A 268 11.98 -11.74 18.86
CA VAL A 268 10.84 -11.75 17.93
C VAL A 268 10.54 -13.19 17.56
N THR A 269 9.36 -13.66 17.94
CA THR A 269 8.80 -14.93 17.47
C THR A 269 7.75 -14.62 16.41
N SER A 270 7.94 -15.08 15.18
CA SER A 270 7.03 -14.79 14.07
C SER A 270 5.96 -15.86 13.89
N GLN A 271 4.72 -15.42 13.74
CA GLN A 271 3.59 -16.24 13.29
C GLN A 271 3.04 -15.62 11.99
N GLU A 272 3.38 -16.25 10.86
CA GLU A 272 3.08 -15.74 9.53
C GLU A 272 1.87 -16.46 8.93
N TYR A 273 1.03 -15.67 8.24
CA TYR A 273 -0.14 -16.14 7.49
C TYR A 273 -0.03 -15.72 6.02
N ALA A 274 -0.91 -16.28 5.18
CA ALA A 274 -1.01 -15.86 3.79
C ALA A 274 -1.42 -14.38 3.66
N ASP A 275 -0.98 -13.72 2.59
CA ASP A 275 -1.33 -12.31 2.34
C ASP A 275 -2.85 -12.12 2.26
N HIS A 276 -3.36 -11.14 3.02
CA HIS A 276 -4.79 -10.92 3.24
C HIS A 276 -5.53 -12.11 3.89
N HIS A 277 -4.89 -12.84 4.81
CA HIS A 277 -5.55 -13.86 5.65
C HIS A 277 -6.67 -13.26 6.50
N ASN A 278 -7.86 -13.87 6.46
CA ASN A 278 -8.95 -13.51 7.37
C ASN A 278 -8.81 -14.34 8.64
N PHE A 279 -8.47 -13.69 9.75
CA PHE A 279 -8.31 -14.37 11.04
C PHE A 279 -9.62 -15.04 11.46
N THR A 280 -9.52 -16.30 11.89
CA THR A 280 -10.61 -17.14 12.37
C THR A 280 -10.50 -17.33 13.88
N SER A 281 -11.58 -17.77 14.53
CA SER A 281 -11.55 -18.07 15.97
C SER A 281 -10.48 -19.11 16.35
N THR A 282 -10.18 -20.05 15.44
CA THR A 282 -9.07 -21.01 15.61
C THR A 282 -7.72 -20.30 15.61
N ASP A 283 -7.51 -19.38 14.67
CA ASP A 283 -6.27 -18.58 14.63
C ASP A 283 -6.08 -17.79 15.93
N LEU A 284 -7.15 -17.19 16.46
CA LEU A 284 -7.12 -16.44 17.71
C LEU A 284 -6.80 -17.34 18.92
N PHE A 285 -7.29 -18.58 18.93
CA PHE A 285 -6.92 -19.58 19.93
C PHE A 285 -5.43 -19.94 19.84
N ASP A 286 -4.93 -20.15 18.62
CA ASP A 286 -3.52 -20.49 18.37
C ASP A 286 -2.58 -19.32 18.73
N ILE A 287 -2.93 -18.09 18.35
CA ILE A 287 -2.21 -16.85 18.71
C ILE A 287 -2.08 -16.75 20.22
N ARG A 288 -3.19 -16.93 20.96
CA ARG A 288 -3.18 -16.92 22.43
C ARG A 288 -2.28 -18.03 22.98
N GLY A 289 -2.39 -19.24 22.43
CA GLY A 289 -1.55 -20.38 22.84
C GLY A 289 -0.06 -20.10 22.67
N GLN A 290 0.35 -19.51 21.54
CA GLN A 290 1.74 -19.11 21.29
C GLN A 290 2.19 -17.99 22.22
N PHE A 291 1.35 -16.96 22.40
CA PHE A 291 1.65 -15.84 23.29
C PHE A 291 1.87 -16.30 24.74
N LEU A 292 1.06 -17.22 25.25
CA LEU A 292 1.19 -17.75 26.60
C LEU A 292 2.47 -18.57 26.81
N ARG A 293 3.00 -19.21 25.76
CA ARG A 293 4.25 -19.99 25.82
C ARG A 293 5.54 -19.15 25.86
N LEU A 294 5.47 -17.84 25.59
CA LEU A 294 6.63 -16.98 25.72
C LEU A 294 7.00 -16.82 27.21
N ASP A 295 8.21 -17.22 27.59
CA ASP A 295 8.72 -17.20 28.96
C ASP A 295 9.28 -15.82 29.34
N SER A 296 8.45 -14.77 29.22
CA SER A 296 8.79 -13.42 29.63
C SER A 296 7.62 -12.68 30.29
N PRO A 297 7.87 -11.92 31.37
CA PRO A 297 6.85 -11.08 32.00
C PRO A 297 6.54 -9.82 31.18
N ASN A 298 7.46 -9.36 30.32
CA ASN A 298 7.29 -8.20 29.45
C ASN A 298 7.17 -8.67 28.00
N LYS A 299 5.98 -9.17 27.65
CA LYS A 299 5.69 -9.69 26.31
C LYS A 299 4.44 -9.06 25.72
N ILE A 300 4.47 -8.86 24.40
CA ILE A 300 3.36 -8.30 23.64
C ILE A 300 3.10 -9.10 22.37
N ILE A 301 1.90 -8.97 21.82
CA ILE A 301 1.59 -9.38 20.46
C ILE A 301 1.71 -8.13 19.60
N LEU A 302 2.49 -8.18 18.52
CA LEU A 302 2.65 -7.05 17.60
C LEU A 302 2.11 -7.42 16.23
N THR A 303 1.44 -6.50 15.55
CA THR A 303 0.93 -6.72 14.19
C THR A 303 1.01 -5.44 13.34
N THR A 304 0.73 -5.57 12.05
CA THR A 304 0.72 -4.44 11.10
C THR A 304 -0.62 -3.73 11.11
N GLU A 305 -0.68 -2.46 10.68
CA GLU A 305 -1.95 -1.73 10.56
C GLU A 305 -2.95 -2.41 9.62
N LYS A 306 -2.44 -3.00 8.55
CA LYS A 306 -3.24 -3.75 7.58
C LYS A 306 -3.86 -5.01 8.17
N ASP A 307 -3.12 -5.73 9.03
CA ASP A 307 -3.62 -6.92 9.72
C ASP A 307 -4.55 -6.55 10.87
N ALA A 308 -4.29 -5.43 11.56
CA ALA A 308 -5.14 -4.87 12.61
C ALA A 308 -6.58 -4.63 12.13
N MET A 309 -6.76 -4.14 10.90
CA MET A 309 -8.11 -3.93 10.31
C MET A 309 -8.95 -5.21 10.26
N ARG A 310 -8.31 -6.38 10.13
CA ARG A 310 -8.95 -7.70 10.12
C ARG A 310 -9.08 -8.29 11.52
N LEU A 311 -8.12 -8.05 12.41
CA LEU A 311 -8.18 -8.46 13.82
C LEU A 311 -9.27 -7.73 14.61
N GLU A 312 -9.63 -6.50 14.21
CA GLU A 312 -10.68 -5.73 14.87
C GLU A 312 -12.04 -6.45 14.88
N ALA A 313 -12.32 -7.30 13.88
CA ALA A 313 -13.53 -8.13 13.84
C ALA A 313 -13.63 -9.10 15.03
N HIS A 314 -12.52 -9.35 15.74
CA HIS A 314 -12.43 -10.23 16.91
C HIS A 314 -12.26 -9.44 18.22
N ARG A 315 -12.61 -8.14 18.23
CA ARG A 315 -12.48 -7.23 19.38
C ARG A 315 -12.99 -7.84 20.70
N GLU A 316 -14.18 -8.44 20.68
CA GLU A 316 -14.78 -9.05 21.87
C GLU A 316 -13.92 -10.17 22.47
N TYR A 317 -13.39 -11.05 21.62
CA TYR A 317 -12.50 -12.13 22.06
C TYR A 317 -11.16 -11.59 22.57
N ILE A 318 -10.56 -10.64 21.85
CA ILE A 318 -9.29 -10.00 22.22
C ILE A 318 -9.43 -9.35 23.61
N GLN A 319 -10.57 -8.70 23.86
CA GLN A 319 -10.89 -8.08 25.14
C GLN A 319 -11.12 -9.14 26.23
N ALA A 320 -11.93 -10.16 25.98
CA ALA A 320 -12.25 -11.21 26.96
C ALA A 320 -11.00 -11.98 27.44
N GLU A 321 -10.06 -12.23 26.53
CA GLU A 321 -8.81 -12.94 26.82
C GLU A 321 -7.65 -12.01 27.25
N ASN A 322 -7.90 -10.70 27.36
CA ASN A 322 -6.91 -9.67 27.72
C ASN A 322 -5.63 -9.76 26.86
N LEU A 323 -5.78 -9.99 25.55
CA LEU A 323 -4.62 -10.12 24.66
C LEU A 323 -3.98 -8.74 24.41
N PRO A 324 -2.67 -8.56 24.70
CA PRO A 324 -1.97 -7.30 24.50
C PRO A 324 -1.53 -7.15 23.04
N ILE A 325 -2.50 -6.98 22.14
CA ILE A 325 -2.26 -6.79 20.70
C ILE A 325 -1.97 -5.33 20.41
N PHE A 326 -0.74 -5.06 20.03
CA PHE A 326 -0.26 -3.76 19.59
C PHE A 326 -0.11 -3.72 18.08
N VAL A 327 -0.39 -2.57 17.50
CA VAL A 327 -0.29 -2.29 16.08
C VAL A 327 0.89 -1.38 15.85
N LEU A 328 1.79 -1.75 14.93
CA LEU A 328 2.96 -0.96 14.58
C LEU A 328 2.66 -0.02 13.41
N PRO A 329 2.57 1.31 13.64
CA PRO A 329 2.33 2.27 12.57
C PRO A 329 3.56 2.41 11.69
N ILE A 330 3.30 2.64 10.41
CA ILE A 330 4.34 2.99 9.45
C ILE A 330 4.00 4.29 8.73
N SER A 331 5.03 5.09 8.48
CA SER A 331 4.99 6.25 7.60
C SER A 331 6.16 6.20 6.63
N VAL A 332 6.18 7.09 5.64
CA VAL A 332 7.27 7.18 4.66
C VAL A 332 8.02 8.50 4.84
N ALA A 333 9.34 8.42 4.69
CA ALA A 333 10.21 9.58 4.60
C ALA A 333 11.03 9.51 3.32
N PHE A 334 11.23 10.69 2.72
CA PHE A 334 12.06 10.86 1.54
C PHE A 334 13.53 10.93 1.94
N LEU A 335 14.35 10.14 1.25
CA LEU A 335 15.81 10.20 1.39
C LEU A 335 16.37 11.45 0.70
N PHE A 336 17.63 11.74 0.97
CA PHE A 336 18.39 12.82 0.32
C PHE A 336 17.79 14.23 0.49
N ASN A 337 16.96 14.44 1.53
CA ASN A 337 16.21 15.67 1.77
C ASN A 337 15.36 16.08 0.55
N GLU A 338 14.80 15.11 -0.17
CA GLU A 338 13.99 15.34 -1.38
C GLU A 338 12.48 15.48 -1.11
N GLY A 339 12.07 15.38 0.17
CA GLY A 339 10.67 15.54 0.60
C GLY A 339 10.06 16.88 0.17
N PRO A 340 10.69 18.03 0.49
CA PRO A 340 10.17 19.34 0.07
C PRO A 340 10.00 19.49 -1.44
N GLN A 341 10.88 18.89 -2.25
CA GLN A 341 10.81 18.90 -3.70
C GLN A 341 9.63 18.07 -4.21
N PHE A 342 9.37 16.92 -3.57
CA PHE A 342 8.19 16.11 -3.85
C PHE A 342 6.91 16.85 -3.48
N ASP A 343 6.86 17.46 -2.28
CA ASP A 343 5.70 18.22 -1.82
C ASP A 343 5.39 19.38 -2.76
N GLN A 344 6.43 20.13 -3.17
CA GLN A 344 6.30 21.22 -4.13
C GLN A 344 5.83 20.73 -5.50
N LEU A 345 6.26 19.55 -5.95
CA LEU A 345 5.78 18.93 -7.19
C LEU A 345 4.27 18.67 -7.11
N ILE A 346 3.79 18.07 -6.03
CA ILE A 346 2.37 17.79 -5.82
C ILE A 346 1.57 19.08 -5.77
N GLN A 347 2.00 20.06 -4.97
CA GLN A 347 1.35 21.36 -4.83
C GLN A 347 1.31 22.12 -6.17
N ASN A 348 2.42 22.14 -6.92
CA ASN A 348 2.46 22.78 -8.22
C ASN A 348 1.52 22.11 -9.23
N TYR A 349 1.41 20.77 -9.21
CA TYR A 349 0.45 20.07 -10.05
C TYR A 349 -0.98 20.51 -9.74
N LEU A 350 -1.34 20.58 -8.45
CA LEU A 350 -2.68 20.99 -8.01
C LEU A 350 -2.99 22.45 -8.36
N LEU A 351 -2.06 23.37 -8.09
CA LEU A 351 -2.22 24.81 -8.38
C LEU A 351 -2.31 25.12 -9.87
N ASN A 352 -1.62 24.34 -10.71
CA ASN A 352 -1.60 24.55 -12.16
C ASN A 352 -2.65 23.71 -12.90
N PHE A 353 -3.47 22.94 -12.20
CA PHE A 353 -4.52 22.13 -12.84
C PHE A 353 -5.54 23.04 -13.53
N LYS A 354 -5.83 22.73 -14.79
CA LYS A 354 -6.81 23.45 -15.62
C LYS A 354 -7.81 22.46 -16.19
N VAL A 355 -9.08 22.85 -16.15
CA VAL A 355 -10.22 22.09 -16.68
C VAL A 355 -10.28 22.18 -18.20
#